data_AF-A0A4T0V3X8-F1
#
_entry.id   AF-A0A4T0V3X8-F1
#
_cell.length_a   1.000
_cell.length_b   1.000
_cell.length_c   1.000
_cell.angle_alpha   90.00
_cell.angle_beta   90.00
_cell.angle_gamma   90.00
#
_symmetry.space_group_name_H-M   'P 1'
#
loop_
_entity.id
_entity.type
_entity.pdbx_description
1 polymer ?
#
loop_
_entity_poly.entity_id
_entity_poly.type
_entity_poly.pdbx_seq_one_letter_code
_entity_poly.pdbx_strand_id
1 'polypeptide(L)'
;MTEHEQVYEKSAALQRTYAHLRDGLENGYAPGQLRAYAQVVARQALELADLLEAAGREAGILLSAATGESEACGESFGRPLVIGDTVPAEWLDQD
;
A
#
# COMPACT_ATOMS: atom_id res chain seq x y z
N MET A 1 -2.59 -17.54 -11.83
CA MET A 1 -2.21 -16.16 -11.53
C MET A 1 -1.03 -16.22 -10.57
N THR A 2 0.14 -15.71 -10.96
CA THR A 2 1.36 -15.69 -10.13
C THR A 2 1.31 -14.53 -9.13
N GLU A 3 2.13 -14.55 -8.08
CA GLU A 3 2.18 -13.44 -7.09
C GLU A 3 2.58 -12.11 -7.72
N HIS A 4 3.48 -12.13 -8.70
CA HIS A 4 3.86 -10.95 -9.49
C HIS A 4 2.67 -10.33 -10.23
N GLU A 5 1.82 -11.16 -10.84
CA GLU A 5 0.60 -10.71 -11.53
C GLU A 5 -0.37 -10.06 -10.53
N GLN A 6 -0.49 -10.60 -9.32
CA GLN A 6 -1.32 -10.02 -8.25
C GLN A 6 -0.79 -8.66 -7.78
N VAL A 7 0.53 -8.53 -7.60
CA VAL A 7 1.17 -7.25 -7.23
C VAL A 7 0.90 -6.19 -8.30
N TYR A 8 1.06 -6.53 -9.58
CA TYR A 8 0.79 -5.61 -10.69
C TYR A 8 -0.68 -5.19 -10.73
N GLU A 9 -1.60 -6.15 -10.66
CA GLU A 9 -3.04 -5.89 -10.70
C GLU A 9 -3.50 -5.01 -9.53
N LYS A 10 -3.07 -5.34 -8.30
CA LYS A 10 -3.42 -4.56 -7.10
C LYS A 10 -2.78 -3.17 -7.11
N SER A 11 -1.54 -3.03 -7.61
CA SER A 11 -0.92 -1.71 -7.79
C SER A 11 -1.72 -0.83 -8.75
N ALA A 12 -2.16 -1.39 -9.88
CA ALA A 12 -2.98 -0.67 -10.85
C ALA A 12 -4.36 -0.31 -10.28
N ALA A 13 -4.96 -1.19 -9.48
CA ALA A 13 -6.22 -0.90 -8.78
C ALA A 13 -6.07 0.24 -7.77
N LEU A 14 -5.03 0.20 -6.93
CA LEU A 14 -4.70 1.25 -5.97
C LEU A 14 -4.52 2.61 -6.65
N GLN A 15 -3.77 2.65 -7.75
CA GLN A 15 -3.54 3.87 -8.53
C GLN A 15 -4.86 4.46 -9.07
N ARG A 16 -5.75 3.63 -9.60
CA ARG A 16 -7.07 4.09 -10.09
C ARG A 16 -7.93 4.65 -8.96
N THR A 17 -8.02 3.96 -7.82
CA THR A 17 -8.80 4.44 -6.67
C THR A 17 -8.25 5.75 -6.12
N TYR A 18 -6.93 5.87 -6.02
CA TYR A 18 -6.27 7.11 -5.58
C TYR A 18 -6.50 8.27 -6.55
N ALA A 19 -6.48 8.00 -7.87
CA ALA A 19 -6.81 9.01 -8.87
C ALA A 19 -8.24 9.53 -8.71
N HIS A 20 -9.22 8.66 -8.43
CA HIS A 20 -10.59 9.07 -8.14
C HIS A 20 -10.71 9.89 -6.85
N LEU A 21 -9.95 9.56 -5.81
CA LEU A 21 -9.91 10.37 -4.59
C LEU A 21 -9.38 11.79 -4.88
N ARG A 22 -8.29 11.89 -5.66
CA ARG A 22 -7.71 13.19 -6.06
C ARG A 22 -8.67 14.01 -6.91
N ASP A 23 -9.26 13.40 -7.93
CA ASP A 23 -10.28 14.03 -8.76
C ASP A 23 -11.45 14.53 -7.91
N GLY A 24 -11.90 13.73 -6.94
CA GLY A 24 -12.97 14.13 -6.03
C GLY A 24 -12.60 15.33 -5.14
N LEU A 25 -11.35 15.40 -4.68
CA LEU A 25 -10.86 16.56 -3.90
C LEU A 25 -10.80 17.82 -4.77
N GLU A 26 -10.33 17.69 -6.02
CA GLU A 26 -10.19 18.80 -6.96
C GLU A 26 -11.57 19.31 -7.46
N ASN A 27 -12.57 18.43 -7.56
CA ASN A 27 -13.90 18.75 -8.09
C ASN A 27 -15.01 18.84 -7.02
N GLY A 28 -14.65 18.84 -5.73
CA GLY A 28 -15.60 19.10 -4.64
C GLY A 28 -16.65 18.01 -4.42
N TYR A 29 -16.24 16.73 -4.48
CA TYR A 29 -17.13 15.60 -4.14
C TYR A 29 -17.63 15.71 -2.69
N ALA A 30 -18.77 15.06 -2.42
CA ALA A 30 -19.32 15.08 -1.07
C ALA A 30 -18.35 14.42 -0.07
N PRO A 31 -18.22 14.92 1.19
CA PRO A 31 -17.29 14.38 2.19
C PRO A 31 -17.45 12.86 2.43
N GLY A 32 -18.68 12.35 2.38
CA GLY A 32 -18.95 10.91 2.50
C GLY A 32 -18.36 10.07 1.37
N GLN A 33 -18.33 10.59 0.14
CA GLN A 33 -17.71 9.93 -1.02
C GLN A 33 -16.18 9.95 -0.90
N LEU A 34 -15.61 11.09 -0.51
CA LEU A 34 -14.17 11.23 -0.27
C LEU A 34 -13.69 10.26 0.82
N ARG A 35 -14.44 10.18 1.94
CA ARG A 35 -14.16 9.23 3.03
C ARG A 35 -14.21 7.78 2.54
N ALA A 36 -15.20 7.43 1.73
CA ALA A 36 -15.30 6.07 1.16
C ALA A 36 -14.09 5.73 0.27
N TYR A 37 -13.70 6.63 -0.64
CA TYR A 37 -12.51 6.43 -1.47
C TYR A 37 -11.23 6.32 -0.65
N ALA A 38 -11.04 7.18 0.36
CA ALA A 38 -9.88 7.14 1.25
C ALA A 38 -9.77 5.81 2.01
N GLN A 39 -10.89 5.26 2.50
CA GLN A 39 -10.92 3.95 3.16
C GLN A 39 -10.56 2.81 2.20
N VAL A 40 -11.03 2.87 0.96
CA VAL A 40 -10.68 1.87 -0.06
C VAL A 40 -9.20 1.95 -0.43
N VAL A 41 -8.67 3.16 -0.62
CA VAL A 41 -7.22 3.38 -0.87
C VAL A 41 -6.40 2.79 0.28
N ALA A 42 -6.74 3.09 1.53
CA ALA A 42 -6.01 2.58 2.69
C ALA A 42 -6.03 1.04 2.75
N ARG A 43 -7.19 0.42 2.53
CA ARG A 43 -7.30 -1.05 2.50
C ARG A 43 -6.46 -1.66 1.36
N GLN A 44 -6.56 -1.11 0.16
CA GLN A 44 -5.80 -1.60 -1.00
C GLN A 44 -4.28 -1.44 -0.80
N ALA A 45 -3.84 -0.35 -0.17
CA ALA A 45 -2.44 -0.13 0.16
C ALA A 45 -1.92 -1.17 1.16
N LEU A 46 -2.70 -1.49 2.19
CA LEU A 46 -2.35 -2.55 3.16
C LEU A 46 -2.26 -3.92 2.48
N GLU A 47 -3.26 -4.30 1.68
CA GLU A 47 -3.23 -5.56 0.94
C GLU A 47 -2.03 -5.68 -0.01
N LEU A 48 -1.64 -4.57 -0.66
CA LEU A 48 -0.46 -4.54 -1.51
C LEU A 48 0.83 -4.64 -0.70
N ALA A 49 0.91 -3.99 0.46
CA ALA A 49 2.06 -4.08 1.36
C ALA A 49 2.29 -5.52 1.83
N ASP A 50 1.22 -6.23 2.23
CA ASP A 50 1.30 -7.63 2.65
C ASP A 50 1.85 -8.53 1.52
N LEU A 51 1.39 -8.33 0.28
CA LEU A 51 1.92 -9.07 -0.88
C LEU A 51 3.40 -8.76 -1.15
N LEU A 52 3.78 -7.49 -1.06
CA LEU A 52 5.17 -7.08 -1.27
C LEU A 52 6.10 -7.64 -0.18
N GLU A 53 5.65 -7.68 1.06
CA GLU A 53 6.40 -8.30 2.16
C GLU A 53 6.57 -9.81 1.92
N ALA A 54 5.51 -10.51 1.54
CA ALA A 54 5.56 -11.94 1.22
C ALA A 54 6.55 -12.22 0.07
N ALA A 55 6.45 -11.47 -1.03
CA ALA A 55 7.34 -11.60 -2.19
C ALA A 55 8.81 -11.28 -1.82
N GLY A 56 9.05 -10.23 -1.03
CA GLY A 56 10.39 -9.87 -0.56
C GLY A 56 11.00 -10.95 0.36
N ARG A 57 10.18 -11.54 1.24
CA ARG A 57 10.58 -12.66 2.11
C ARG A 57 10.94 -13.90 1.29
N GLU A 58 10.12 -14.27 0.30
CA GLU A 58 10.39 -15.40 -0.58
C GLU A 58 11.69 -15.18 -1.39
N ALA A 59 11.87 -13.99 -1.96
CA ALA A 59 13.10 -13.63 -2.67
C ALA A 59 14.34 -13.78 -1.76
N GLY A 60 14.24 -13.37 -0.50
CA GLY A 60 15.30 -13.57 0.50
C GLY A 60 15.62 -15.05 0.76
N ILE A 61 14.60 -15.91 0.88
CA ILE A 61 14.77 -17.36 1.04
C ILE A 61 15.46 -17.96 -0.19
N LEU A 62 15.00 -17.60 -1.40
CA LEU A 62 15.57 -18.09 -2.65
C LEU A 62 17.04 -17.66 -2.81
N LEU A 63 17.36 -16.41 -2.49
CA LEU A 63 18.73 -15.91 -2.51
C LEU A 63 19.62 -16.66 -1.53
N SER A 64 19.17 -16.80 -0.28
CA SER A 64 19.92 -17.53 0.76
C SER A 64 20.17 -19.00 0.36
N ALA A 65 19.17 -19.66 -0.22
CA ALA A 65 19.31 -21.02 -0.74
C ALA A 65 20.31 -21.11 -1.91
N ALA A 66 20.39 -20.09 -2.76
CA ALA A 66 21.28 -20.05 -3.91
C ALA A 66 22.73 -19.71 -3.55
N THR A 67 22.95 -18.82 -2.57
CA THR A 67 24.29 -18.31 -2.22
C THR A 67 24.89 -18.95 -0.97
N GLY A 68 24.08 -19.60 -0.14
CA GLY A 68 24.50 -20.11 1.17
C GLY A 68 24.72 -19.02 2.22
N GLU A 69 24.39 -17.77 1.91
CA GLU A 69 24.50 -16.63 2.82
C GLU A 69 23.19 -16.45 3.61
N SER A 70 23.30 -16.26 4.94
CA SER A 70 22.15 -16.02 5.83
C SER A 70 21.96 -14.53 6.06
N GLU A 71 20.76 -14.05 5.72
CA GLU A 71 20.05 -12.85 6.22
C GLU A 71 20.64 -11.46 5.90
N ALA A 72 20.03 -10.78 4.92
CA ALA A 72 19.92 -9.31 4.91
C ALA A 72 18.78 -8.79 4.01
N CYS A 73 18.24 -9.56 3.06
CA CYS A 73 17.25 -9.04 2.13
C CYS A 73 15.83 -8.87 2.72
N GLY A 74 15.48 -9.56 3.81
CA GLY A 74 14.10 -9.57 4.35
C GLY A 74 13.77 -8.44 5.33
N GLU A 75 14.77 -7.88 6.04
CA GLU A 75 14.52 -6.95 7.15
C GLU A 75 14.03 -5.55 6.67
N SER A 76 14.22 -5.22 5.39
CA SER A 76 13.92 -3.88 4.86
C SER A 76 12.48 -3.70 4.34
N PHE A 77 11.71 -4.79 4.15
CA PHE A 77 10.39 -4.73 3.51
C PHE A 77 9.21 -4.55 4.49
N GLY A 78 9.44 -4.70 5.80
CA GLY A 78 8.37 -4.70 6.82
C GLY A 78 8.23 -3.42 7.63
N ARG A 79 8.68 -2.24 7.15
CA ARG A 79 8.40 -1.00 7.88
C ARG A 79 6.90 -0.70 7.76
N PRO A 80 6.15 -0.63 8.87
CA PRO A 80 4.71 -0.44 8.82
C PRO A 80 4.39 0.88 8.12
N LEU A 81 3.49 0.81 7.13
CA LEU A 81 2.88 1.99 6.53
C LEU A 81 1.94 2.59 7.59
N VAL A 82 2.45 3.50 8.42
CA VAL A 82 1.65 4.19 9.45
C VAL A 82 0.73 5.20 8.76
N ILE A 83 -0.43 4.73 8.30
CA ILE A 83 -1.53 5.60 7.87
C ILE A 83 -2.24 6.09 9.14
N GLY A 84 -1.72 7.15 9.75
CA GLY A 84 -2.29 7.74 10.96
C GLY A 84 -1.50 8.93 11.51
N ASP A 85 -0.16 8.90 11.41
CA ASP A 85 0.73 9.95 11.94
C ASP A 85 1.09 11.06 10.92
N THR A 86 0.72 10.88 9.65
CA THR A 86 1.03 11.84 8.57
C THR A 86 -0.17 12.67 8.13
N VAL A 87 -1.36 12.44 8.71
CA VAL A 87 -2.44 13.43 8.61
C VAL A 87 -2.09 14.52 9.60
N PRO A 88 -1.74 15.73 9.15
CA PRO A 88 -1.43 16.82 10.07
C PRO A 88 -2.65 17.06 10.97
N ALA A 89 -2.46 17.23 12.28
CA ALA A 89 -3.57 17.38 13.23
C ALA A 89 -4.51 18.53 12.82
N GLU A 90 -3.97 19.55 12.17
CA GLU A 90 -4.72 20.67 11.58
C GLU A 90 -5.75 20.28 10.49
N TRP A 91 -5.73 19.05 9.97
CA TRP A 91 -6.70 18.52 9.01
C TRP A 91 -7.81 17.69 9.66
N LEU A 92 -7.70 17.39 10.97
CA LEU A 92 -8.70 16.64 11.74
C LEU A 92 -9.71 17.56 12.46
N ASP A 93 -9.43 18.87 12.54
CA ASP A 93 -10.20 19.87 13.29
C ASP A 93 -11.05 20.81 12.39
N GLN A 94 -11.59 20.33 11.27
CA GLN A 94 -12.53 21.11 10.46
C GLN A 94 -13.85 20.33 10.26
N ASP A 95 -14.74 20.49 11.24
CA ASP A 95 -16.13 20.03 11.39
C ASP A 95 -16.48 18.56 11.08
#